data_AF-A0A9D9LVW9-F1
#
_entry.id   AF-A0A9D9LVW9-F1
#
_cell.length_a   1.000
_cell.length_b   1.000
_cell.length_c   1.000
_cell.angle_alpha   90.00
_cell.angle_beta   90.00
_cell.angle_gamma   90.00
#
_symmetry.space_group_name_H-M   'P 1'
#
loop_
_entity.id
_entity.type
_entity.pdbx_description
1 polymer ?
#
loop_
_entity_poly.entity_id
_entity_poly.type
_entity_poly.pdbx_seq_one_letter_code
_entity_poly.pdbx_strand_id
1 'polypeptide(L)'
;MSFKVEINDPKITIEEECTQKVEFRTDIPLDSSARTKDVGVTMIITGKILSDSAEVGKPADSTSKLLEWSKVPAEQKEAYKNVVVTVKSGGISTRKYELPNAFVVDYFEDFSNQEGGGVFTLVLKQRKNKLKDVKVTGGFAE
;
A
#
# COMPACT_ATOMS: atom_id res chain seq x y z
N MET A 1 9.57 -13.48 -4.70
CA MET A 1 9.34 -12.03 -4.93
C MET A 1 9.17 -11.38 -3.58
N SER A 2 9.67 -10.16 -3.40
CA SER A 2 9.48 -9.37 -2.18
C SER A 2 8.90 -8.00 -2.53
N PHE A 3 8.28 -7.35 -1.54
CA PHE A 3 7.59 -6.08 -1.73
C PHE A 3 8.04 -5.10 -0.66
N LYS A 4 8.64 -3.98 -1.06
CA LYS A 4 8.94 -2.88 -0.14
C LYS A 4 7.87 -1.81 -0.28
N VAL A 5 7.22 -1.46 0.83
CA VAL A 5 6.18 -0.43 0.86
C VAL A 5 6.68 0.76 1.68
N GLU A 6 6.66 1.94 1.08
CA GLU A 6 7.02 3.20 1.74
C GLU A 6 5.89 4.21 1.56
N ILE A 7 5.38 4.72 2.68
CA ILE A 7 4.36 5.77 2.72
C ILE A 7 5.05 7.00 3.29
N ASN A 8 5.06 8.11 2.54
CA ASN A 8 5.73 9.33 2.96
C ASN A 8 4.75 10.30 3.65
N ASP A 9 5.29 11.17 4.49
CA ASP A 9 4.60 12.26 5.21
C ASP A 9 3.56 11.82 6.27
N PRO A 10 3.97 11.42 7.50
CA PRO A 10 5.30 11.00 7.95
C PRO A 10 5.66 9.60 7.44
N LYS A 11 6.96 9.26 7.44
CA LYS A 11 7.47 8.00 6.88
C LYS A 11 6.95 6.77 7.65
N ILE A 12 6.16 5.94 6.96
CA ILE A 12 5.77 4.59 7.40
C ILE A 12 6.42 3.62 6.41
N THR A 13 7.26 2.72 6.90
CA THR A 13 7.88 1.67 6.10
C THR A 13 7.27 0.34 6.53
N ILE A 14 6.76 -0.43 5.57
CA ILE A 14 6.44 -1.84 5.82
C ILE A 14 7.55 -2.65 5.19
N GLU A 15 8.23 -3.43 6.03
CA GLU A 15 9.38 -4.21 5.60
C GLU A 15 9.00 -5.33 4.64
N GLU A 16 9.99 -5.75 3.86
CA GLU A 16 9.80 -6.74 2.79
C GLU A 16 9.30 -8.09 3.29
N GLU A 17 9.66 -8.46 4.52
CA GLU A 17 9.24 -9.69 5.18
C GLU A 17 7.79 -9.65 5.69
N CYS A 18 7.23 -8.46 5.90
CA CYS A 18 5.87 -8.29 6.42
C CYS A 18 4.83 -8.33 5.29
N THR A 19 5.19 -7.85 4.10
CA THR A 19 4.25 -7.72 2.98
C THR A 19 4.08 -9.04 2.25
N GLN A 20 2.88 -9.62 2.28
CA GLN A 20 2.60 -10.92 1.66
C GLN A 20 2.03 -10.78 0.25
N LYS A 21 1.16 -9.79 0.02
CA LYS A 21 0.48 -9.57 -1.26
C LYS A 21 0.31 -8.08 -1.51
N VAL A 22 0.59 -7.66 -2.74
CA VAL A 22 0.17 -6.35 -3.26
C VAL A 22 -0.63 -6.55 -4.54
N GLU A 23 -1.81 -5.96 -4.60
CA GLU A 23 -2.67 -5.92 -5.76
C GLU A 23 -2.79 -4.48 -6.25
N PHE A 24 -2.61 -4.26 -7.55
CA PHE A 24 -2.82 -2.98 -8.20
C PHE A 24 -3.85 -3.16 -9.31
N ARG A 25 -4.91 -2.36 -9.28
CA ARG A 25 -5.99 -2.44 -10.27
C ARG A 25 -6.48 -1.07 -10.71
N THR A 26 -6.96 -1.01 -11.95
CA THR A 26 -7.71 0.12 -12.47
C THR A 26 -9.20 -0.17 -12.37
N ASP A 27 -9.95 0.69 -11.70
CA ASP A 27 -11.39 0.57 -11.60
C ASP A 27 -12.02 1.28 -12.82
N ILE A 28 -12.55 0.50 -13.75
CA ILE A 28 -13.20 0.99 -14.98
C ILE A 28 -14.66 0.52 -14.95
N PRO A 29 -15.66 1.44 -14.92
CA PRO A 29 -17.07 1.08 -15.02
C PRO A 29 -17.37 0.22 -16.26
N LEU A 30 -18.08 -0.89 -16.05
CA LEU A 30 -18.39 -1.90 -17.08
C LEU A 30 -19.56 -1.51 -17.99
N ASP A 31 -20.33 -0.50 -17.61
CA ASP A 31 -21.51 0.00 -18.30
C ASP A 31 -21.18 1.00 -19.43
N SER A 32 -19.90 1.24 -19.71
CA SER A 32 -19.47 2.18 -20.73
C SER A 32 -19.24 1.50 -22.08
N SER A 33 -20.10 1.79 -23.07
CA SER A 33 -19.93 1.40 -24.48
C SER A 33 -18.85 2.23 -25.22
N ALA A 34 -18.18 3.14 -24.52
CA ALA A 34 -17.06 3.95 -24.99
C ALA A 34 -15.97 4.03 -23.90
N ARG A 35 -14.75 4.49 -24.25
CA ARG A 35 -13.69 4.69 -23.24
C ARG A 35 -14.15 5.75 -22.23
N THR A 36 -14.45 5.34 -20.99
CA THR A 36 -14.94 6.22 -19.93
C THR A 36 -13.87 7.17 -19.41
N LYS A 37 -14.30 8.36 -18.96
CA LYS A 37 -13.46 9.32 -18.22
C LYS A 37 -13.38 8.98 -16.72
N ASP A 38 -14.21 8.05 -16.26
CA ASP A 38 -14.34 7.67 -14.85
C ASP A 38 -13.46 6.47 -14.51
N VAL A 39 -12.16 6.62 -14.71
CA VAL A 39 -11.17 5.63 -14.30
C VAL A 39 -10.75 5.91 -12.86
N GLY A 40 -10.55 4.85 -12.07
CA GLY A 40 -9.95 4.89 -10.74
C GLY A 40 -8.70 4.02 -10.66
N VAL A 41 -7.89 4.21 -9.61
CA VAL A 41 -6.76 3.34 -9.28
C VAL A 41 -6.91 2.90 -7.84
N THR A 42 -6.91 1.59 -7.62
CA THR A 42 -6.96 0.95 -6.30
C THR A 42 -5.70 0.12 -6.08
N MET A 43 -5.14 0.21 -4.88
CA MET A 43 -4.04 -0.62 -4.41
C MET A 43 -4.47 -1.33 -3.12
N ILE A 44 -4.23 -2.64 -3.03
CA ILE A 44 -4.54 -3.44 -1.84
C ILE A 44 -3.24 -4.09 -1.36
N ILE A 45 -2.92 -3.90 -0.09
CA ILE A 45 -1.71 -4.44 0.54
C ILE A 45 -2.16 -5.33 1.69
N THR A 46 -1.72 -6.58 1.68
CA THR A 46 -1.97 -7.55 2.75
C THR A 46 -0.63 -8.06 3.27
N GLY A 47 -0.50 -8.15 4.59
CA GLY A 47 0.73 -8.57 5.23
C GLY A 47 0.54 -9.04 6.66
N LYS A 48 1.62 -9.51 7.26
CA LYS A 48 1.66 -9.92 8.67
C LYS A 48 1.99 -8.74 9.57
N ILE A 49 1.34 -8.71 10.73
CA ILE A 49 1.66 -7.83 11.84
C ILE A 49 2.78 -8.51 12.63
N LEU A 50 3.89 -7.79 12.82
CA LEU A 50 4.99 -8.30 13.62
C LEU A 50 4.62 -8.21 15.10
N SER A 51 4.85 -9.28 15.84
CA SER A 51 4.92 -9.20 17.29
C SER A 51 6.23 -8.49 17.64
N ASP A 52 6.16 -7.30 18.22
CA ASP A 52 7.32 -6.55 18.72
C ASP A 52 8.15 -7.45 19.65
N SER A 53 9.15 -8.10 19.08
CA SER A 53 10.16 -8.83 19.84
C SER A 53 11.23 -7.79 20.12
N ALA A 54 11.46 -7.47 21.39
CA ALA A 54 12.44 -6.49 21.88
C ALA A 54 13.91 -6.90 21.59
N GLU A 55 14.17 -7.65 20.53
CA GLU A 55 15.49 -8.03 20.05
C GLU A 55 16.09 -6.87 19.25
N VAL A 56 17.28 -6.46 19.66
CA VAL A 56 18.06 -5.41 18.99
C VAL A 56 18.32 -5.83 17.55
N GLY A 57 17.75 -5.09 16.59
CA GLY A 57 17.97 -5.27 15.16
C GLY A 57 16.80 -5.84 14.35
N LYS A 58 15.66 -6.18 14.97
CA LYS A 58 14.43 -6.53 14.24
C LYS A 58 13.58 -5.29 13.93
N PRO A 59 12.91 -5.25 12.77
CA PRO A 59 12.02 -4.14 12.43
C PRO A 59 10.81 -4.13 13.37
N ALA A 60 10.48 -2.95 13.89
CA ALA A 60 9.33 -2.73 14.75
C ALA A 60 8.02 -2.74 13.93
N ASP A 61 6.92 -3.09 14.58
CA ASP A 61 5.61 -2.99 13.94
C ASP A 61 5.29 -1.55 13.51
N SER A 62 4.83 -1.42 12.26
CA SER A 62 4.41 -0.14 11.68
C SER A 62 2.93 -0.12 11.30
N THR A 63 2.20 -1.21 11.56
CA THR A 63 0.77 -1.35 11.20
C THR A 63 -0.14 -0.48 12.06
N SER A 64 0.22 -0.25 13.33
CA SER A 64 -0.43 0.76 14.18
C SER A 64 -0.50 2.15 13.54
N LYS A 65 0.54 2.58 12.79
CA LYS A 65 0.54 3.87 12.07
C LYS A 65 -0.37 3.86 10.84
N LEU A 66 -0.64 2.70 10.25
CA LEU A 66 -1.63 2.54 9.18
C LEU A 66 -3.04 2.70 9.73
N LEU A 67 -3.32 2.13 10.89
CA LEU A 67 -4.58 2.31 11.61
C LEU A 67 -4.79 3.78 12.00
N GLU A 68 -3.76 4.50 12.46
CA GLU A 68 -3.87 5.93 12.72
C GLU A 68 -4.13 6.73 11.44
N TRP A 69 -3.53 6.35 10.32
CA TRP A 69 -3.81 7.00 9.03
C TRP A 69 -5.24 6.75 8.55
N SER A 70 -5.81 5.55 8.76
CA SER A 70 -7.18 5.24 8.32
C SER A 70 -8.25 6.08 9.03
N LYS A 71 -7.96 6.59 10.23
CA LYS A 71 -8.86 7.46 11.01
C LYS A 71 -8.87 8.91 10.53
N VAL A 72 -7.93 9.31 9.66
CA VAL A 72 -7.78 10.71 9.25
C VAL A 72 -8.91 11.11 8.28
N PRO A 73 -9.74 12.13 8.61
CA PRO A 73 -10.83 12.58 7.75
C PRO A 73 -10.35 13.14 6.41
N ALA A 74 -11.16 12.99 5.36
CA ALA A 74 -10.81 13.35 3.99
C ALA A 74 -10.61 14.87 3.76
N GLU A 75 -11.07 15.71 4.68
CA GLU A 75 -10.88 17.16 4.65
C GLU A 75 -9.46 17.58 5.04
N GLN A 76 -8.74 16.70 5.75
CA GLN A 76 -7.38 16.95 6.21
C GLN A 76 -6.36 16.58 5.13
N LYS A 77 -5.29 17.37 5.03
CA LYS A 77 -4.23 17.12 4.04
C LYS A 77 -3.53 15.78 4.33
N GLU A 78 -3.43 15.43 5.61
CA GLU A 78 -2.80 14.26 6.17
C GLU A 78 -3.48 12.94 5.76
N ALA A 79 -4.73 12.99 5.27
CA ALA A 79 -5.42 11.84 4.69
C ALA A 79 -4.79 11.40 3.35
N TYR A 80 -4.10 12.31 2.67
CA TYR A 80 -3.52 12.07 1.35
C TYR A 80 -2.00 11.93 1.46
N LYS A 81 -1.49 10.73 1.18
CA LYS A 81 -0.06 10.42 1.29
C LYS A 81 0.51 9.93 -0.02
N ASN A 82 1.83 10.03 -0.16
CA ASN A 82 2.56 9.41 -1.25
C ASN A 82 2.92 7.96 -0.89
N VAL A 83 2.34 7.01 -1.61
CA VAL A 83 2.55 5.57 -1.40
C VAL A 83 3.41 5.02 -2.53
N VAL A 84 4.54 4.43 -2.17
CA VAL A 84 5.51 3.84 -3.08
C VAL A 84 5.62 2.35 -2.79
N VAL A 85 5.34 1.52 -3.80
CA VAL A 85 5.58 0.08 -3.72
C VAL A 85 6.65 -0.32 -4.72
N THR A 86 7.70 -0.97 -4.22
CA THR A 86 8.74 -1.58 -5.06
C THR A 86 8.59 -3.09 -5.01
N VAL A 87 8.37 -3.71 -6.17
CA VAL A 87 8.35 -5.15 -6.34
C VAL A 87 9.75 -5.61 -6.74
N LYS A 88 10.28 -6.60 -6.01
CA LYS A 88 11.59 -7.19 -6.30
C LYS A 88 11.47 -8.69 -6.60
N SER A 89 12.29 -9.16 -7.53
CA SER A 89 12.48 -10.58 -7.82
C SER A 89 13.97 -10.90 -7.80
N GLY A 90 14.39 -11.86 -6.98
CA GLY A 90 15.82 -12.17 -6.81
C GLY A 90 16.66 -10.98 -6.31
N GLY A 91 16.08 -10.06 -5.52
CA GLY A 91 16.73 -8.84 -5.04
C GLY A 91 16.75 -7.66 -6.03
N ILE A 92 16.39 -7.90 -7.30
CA ILE A 92 16.32 -6.87 -8.34
C ILE A 92 14.93 -6.27 -8.38
N SER A 93 14.82 -4.94 -8.36
CA SER A 93 13.55 -4.24 -8.56
C SER A 93 13.00 -4.55 -9.94
N THR A 94 11.79 -5.12 -10.06
CA THR A 94 11.17 -5.41 -11.37
C THR A 94 10.10 -4.39 -11.72
N ARG A 95 9.45 -3.81 -10.71
CA ARG A 95 8.39 -2.82 -10.85
C ARG A 95 8.37 -1.85 -9.68
N LYS A 96 8.02 -0.59 -9.94
CA LYS A 96 7.78 0.45 -8.94
C LYS A 96 6.46 1.15 -9.25
N TYR A 97 5.62 1.28 -8.24
CA TYR A 97 4.37 2.05 -8.28
C TYR A 97 4.50 3.24 -7.33
N GLU A 98 4.11 4.43 -7.77
CA GLU A 98 4.06 5.66 -6.97
C GLU A 98 2.67 6.29 -7.09
N LEU A 99 1.96 6.42 -5.97
CA LEU A 99 0.64 7.02 -5.85
C LEU A 99 0.73 8.25 -4.93
N PRO A 100 1.00 9.45 -5.47
CA PRO A 100 1.35 10.64 -4.68
C PRO A 100 0.20 11.29 -3.91
N ASN A 101 -1.04 10.83 -4.10
CA ASN A 101 -2.23 11.34 -3.39
C ASN A 101 -3.18 10.17 -3.08
N ALA A 102 -2.61 9.09 -2.56
CA ALA A 102 -3.39 7.95 -2.10
C ALA A 102 -4.07 8.28 -0.76
N PHE A 103 -5.25 7.73 -0.54
CA PHE A 103 -5.97 7.79 0.72
C PHE A 103 -6.50 6.40 1.08
N VAL A 104 -6.73 6.17 2.37
CA VAL A 104 -7.28 4.92 2.87
C VAL A 104 -8.77 4.86 2.58
N VAL A 105 -9.20 3.78 1.94
CA VAL A 105 -10.62 3.45 1.74
C VAL A 105 -11.10 2.52 2.84
N ASP A 106 -10.26 1.56 3.20
CA ASP A 106 -10.55 0.57 4.21
C ASP A 106 -9.26 0.06 4.84
N TYR A 107 -9.33 -0.28 6.12
CA TYR A 107 -8.23 -0.87 6.88
C TYR A 107 -8.79 -1.77 7.97
N PHE A 108 -8.30 -3.00 8.02
CA PHE A 108 -8.66 -3.94 9.08
C PHE A 108 -7.51 -4.87 9.41
N GLU A 109 -7.55 -5.38 10.64
CA GLU A 109 -6.59 -6.33 11.18
C GLU A 109 -7.36 -7.56 11.70
N ASP A 110 -6.85 -8.74 11.39
CA ASP A 110 -7.38 -10.02 11.85
C ASP A 110 -6.33 -10.68 12.76
N PHE A 111 -6.77 -11.04 13.97
CA PHE A 111 -5.94 -11.72 14.97
C PHE A 111 -6.58 -13.06 15.30
N SER A 112 -5.81 -14.14 15.11
CA SER A 112 -6.26 -15.48 15.46
C SER A 112 -5.22 -16.21 16.31
N ASN A 113 -5.70 -17.08 17.21
CA ASN A 113 -4.84 -17.88 18.08
C ASN A 113 -4.31 -19.15 17.39
N GLN A 114 -4.63 -19.38 16.11
CA GLN A 114 -4.22 -20.57 15.36
C GLN A 114 -2.87 -20.40 14.66
N GLU A 115 -2.57 -19.19 14.16
CA GLU A 115 -1.36 -18.91 13.37
C GLU A 115 -0.31 -18.08 14.12
N GLY A 116 -0.57 -17.71 15.38
CA GLY A 116 0.40 -17.04 16.26
C GLY A 116 0.82 -15.63 15.82
N GLY A 117 0.07 -15.00 14.90
CA GLY A 117 0.34 -13.66 14.39
C GLY A 117 -0.92 -12.98 13.86
N GLY A 118 -0.88 -11.65 13.72
CA GLY A 118 -1.94 -10.86 13.10
C GLY A 118 -1.72 -10.66 11.61
N VAL A 119 -2.79 -10.42 10.86
CA VAL A 119 -2.77 -10.07 9.44
C VAL A 119 -3.44 -8.72 9.27
N PHE A 120 -2.82 -7.80 8.54
CA PHE A 120 -3.44 -6.53 8.17
C PHE A 120 -3.83 -6.52 6.70
N THR A 121 -4.89 -5.80 6.38
CA THR A 121 -5.25 -5.44 5.00
C THR A 121 -5.47 -3.93 4.92
N LEU A 122 -4.77 -3.30 3.98
CA LEU A 122 -4.87 -1.87 3.67
C LEU A 122 -5.39 -1.70 2.24
N VAL A 123 -6.52 -1.02 2.09
CA VAL A 123 -7.13 -0.68 0.80
C VAL A 123 -6.96 0.81 0.55
N LEU A 124 -6.28 1.14 -0.55
CA LEU A 124 -5.94 2.50 -0.94
C LEU A 124 -6.56 2.86 -2.27
N LYS A 125 -6.95 4.13 -2.43
CA LYS A 125 -7.29 4.72 -3.73
C LYS A 125 -6.48 5.97 -4.00
N GLN A 126 -6.13 6.19 -5.27
CA GLN A 126 -5.57 7.46 -5.72
C GLN A 126 -6.70 8.49 -5.91
N ARG A 127 -6.48 9.73 -5.46
CA ARG A 127 -7.40 10.83 -5.71
C ARG A 127 -7.65 11.03 -7.22
N LYS A 128 -8.94 11.03 -7.62
CA LYS A 128 -9.37 11.01 -9.03
C LYS A 128 -8.79 12.17 -9.88
N ASN A 129 -8.77 13.39 -9.36
CA ASN A 129 -8.22 14.56 -10.06
C ASN A 129 -6.68 14.58 -10.13
N LYS A 130 -6.00 13.59 -9.55
CA LYS A 130 -4.54 13.42 -9.50
C LYS A 130 -4.09 12.08 -10.09
N LEU A 131 -4.93 11.42 -10.89
CA LEU A 131 -4.58 10.13 -11.52
C LEU A 131 -3.40 10.23 -12.49
N LYS A 132 -3.28 11.36 -13.20
CA LYS A 132 -2.15 11.62 -14.10
C LYS A 132 -0.78 11.63 -13.40
N ASP A 133 -0.78 11.79 -12.08
CA ASP A 133 0.44 11.85 -11.27
C ASP A 133 0.88 10.45 -10.79
N VAL A 134 0.06 9.41 -11.00
CA VAL A 134 0.45 8.02 -10.72
C VAL A 134 1.57 7.61 -11.66
N LYS A 135 2.66 7.08 -11.10
CA LYS A 135 3.78 6.59 -11.89
C LYS A 135 3.93 5.10 -11.74
N VAL A 136 4.14 4.43 -12.87
CA VAL A 136 4.50 3.03 -12.93
C VAL A 136 5.80 2.92 -13.70
N THR A 137 6.85 2.43 -13.05
CA THR A 137 8.15 2.19 -13.66
C THR A 137 8.43 0.70 -13.62
N GLY A 138 8.99 0.14 -14.68
CA GLY A 138 9.39 -1.26 -14.74
C GLY A 138 10.49 -1.44 -15.79
N GLY A 139 11.05 -2.65 -15.85
CA GLY A 139 12.16 -2.94 -16.76
C GLY A 139 13.50 -2.41 -16.23
N PHE A 140 13.79 -2.62 -14.94
CA PHE A 140 15.10 -2.28 -14.36
C PHE A 140 16.22 -3.28 -14.74
N ALA A 141 16.13 -3.80 -15.96
CA ALA A 141 17.11 -4.55 -16.73
C ALA A 141 16.71 -4.28 -18.19
N GLU A 142 17.52 -3.71 -19.08
CA GLU A 142 18.99 -3.65 -19.19
C GLU A 142 19.76 -2.78 -18.17
#